data_AF-A0A317N9N4-F1
#
_entry.id   AF-A0A317N9N4-F1
#
_cell.length_a   1.000
_cell.length_b   1.000
_cell.length_c   1.000
_cell.angle_alpha   90.00
_cell.angle_beta   90.00
_cell.angle_gamma   90.00
#
_symmetry.space_group_name_H-M   'P 1'
#
loop_
_entity.id
_entity.type
_entity.pdbx_description
1 polymer ?
#
loop_
_entity_poly.entity_id
_entity_poly.type
_entity_poly.pdbx_seq_one_letter_code
_entity_poly.pdbx_strand_id
1 'polypeptide(L)' 'MDYGGGVGNSEFAPGDVVYFPAGPFSGVCAVVREVDPHRTTLRLEFSEGAVHREGGVLHERRHTLTVAFDEVALV' A
#
# COMPACT_ATOMS: atom_id res chain seq x y z
N MET A 1 14.92 20.51 3.93
CA MET A 1 14.56 19.20 3.37
C MET A 1 14.11 19.46 1.95
N ASP A 2 15.03 19.30 1.01
CA ASP A 2 14.74 19.36 -0.42
C ASP A 2 13.88 18.14 -0.79
N TYR A 3 12.60 18.37 -1.03
CA TYR A 3 11.78 17.41 -1.78
C TYR A 3 12.07 17.60 -3.27
N GLY A 4 13.30 17.29 -3.67
CA GLY A 4 13.69 17.23 -5.08
C GLY A 4 13.32 15.87 -5.64
N GLY A 5 12.35 15.83 -6.58
CA GLY A 5 12.07 14.60 -7.30
C GLY A 5 10.81 14.67 -8.17
N GLY A 6 11.02 15.05 -9.43
CA GLY A 6 10.24 14.66 -10.62
C GLY A 6 8.72 14.54 -10.50
N VAL A 7 8.01 15.44 -11.16
CA VAL A 7 6.62 15.25 -11.60
C VAL A 7 6.52 14.10 -12.61
N GLY A 8 6.60 12.86 -12.12
CA GLY A 8 6.10 11.69 -12.81
C GLY A 8 4.60 11.60 -12.54
N ASN A 9 3.79 11.44 -13.60
CA ASN A 9 2.33 11.34 -13.54
C ASN A 9 1.87 10.07 -12.79
N SER A 10 2.09 10.03 -11.48
CA SER A 10 1.54 9.02 -10.59
C SER A 10 0.69 9.77 -9.58
N GLU A 11 -0.60 9.49 -9.56
CA GLU A 11 -1.58 10.03 -8.59
C GLU A 11 -1.33 9.52 -7.15
N PHE A 12 -0.17 8.88 -6.93
CA PHE A 12 0.23 8.22 -5.70
C PHE A 12 1.54 8.82 -5.18
N ALA A 13 1.57 9.11 -3.89
CA ALA A 13 2.73 9.57 -3.15
C ALA A 13 3.03 8.62 -1.97
N PRO A 14 4.30 8.50 -1.55
CA PRO A 14 4.63 7.81 -0.31
C PRO A 14 3.87 8.40 0.88
N GLY A 15 3.15 7.55 1.61
CA GLY A 15 2.24 7.93 2.69
C GLY A 15 0.76 7.86 2.33
N ASP A 16 0.41 7.78 1.04
CA ASP A 16 -0.98 7.64 0.63
C ASP A 16 -1.56 6.28 1.03
N VAL A 17 -2.85 6.28 1.32
CA VAL A 17 -3.60 5.06 1.62
C VAL A 17 -4.35 4.63 0.38
N VAL A 18 -4.12 3.39 -0.04
CA VAL A 18 -4.79 2.76 -1.17
C VAL A 18 -5.57 1.54 -0.71
N TYR A 19 -6.58 1.15 -1.47
CA TYR A 19 -7.33 -0.07 -1.25
C TYR A 19 -7.32 -0.94 -2.51
N PHE A 20 -7.45 -2.24 -2.30
CA PHE A 20 -7.60 -3.20 -3.39
C PHE A 20 -9.09 -3.34 -3.74
N PRO A 21 -9.53 -2.96 -4.95
CA PRO A 21 -10.94 -3.03 -5.35
C PRO A 21 -11.39 -4.46 -5.67
N ALA A 22 -10.46 -5.37 -5.97
CA ALA A 22 -10.73 -6.77 -6.30
C ALA A 22 -9.51 -7.66 -6.00
N GLY A 23 -9.69 -8.98 -6.06
CA GLY A 23 -8.63 -9.96 -5.86
C GLY A 23 -8.50 -10.48 -4.42
N PRO A 24 -7.45 -11.28 -4.12
CA PRO A 24 -7.29 -11.95 -2.83
C PRO A 24 -7.11 -10.99 -1.64
N PHE A 25 -6.74 -9.73 -1.90
CA PHE A 25 -6.57 -8.68 -0.90
C PHE A 25 -7.71 -7.64 -0.95
N SER A 26 -8.81 -7.92 -1.66
CA SER A 26 -9.96 -7.03 -1.77
C SER A 26 -10.47 -6.60 -0.40
N GLY A 27 -10.60 -5.30 -0.17
CA GLY A 27 -11.07 -4.74 1.11
C GLY A 27 -9.97 -4.53 2.17
N VAL A 28 -8.69 -4.80 1.85
CA VAL A 28 -7.54 -4.44 2.68
C VAL A 28 -7.09 -3.02 2.34
N CYS A 29 -6.77 -2.22 3.36
CA CYS A 29 -6.10 -0.93 3.21
C CYS A 29 -4.58 -1.10 3.28
N ALA A 30 -3.87 -0.39 2.41
CA ALA A 30 -2.41 -0.43 2.31
C ALA A 30 -1.85 0.99 2.25
N VAL A 31 -0.64 1.17 2.75
CA VAL A 31 0.08 2.45 2.71
C VAL A 31 1.16 2.38 1.64
N VAL A 32 1.22 3.39 0.77
CA VAL A 32 2.28 3.53 -0.22
C VAL A 32 3.59 3.85 0.50
N ARG A 33 4.59 2.98 0.37
CA ARG A 33 5.94 3.16 0.93
C ARG A 33 6.89 3.75 -0.09
N GLU A 34 6.78 3.33 -1.34
CA GLU A 34 7.65 3.76 -2.43
C GLU A 34 6.87 3.77 -3.75
N VAL A 35 7.21 4.72 -4.61
CA VAL A 35 6.61 4.88 -5.94
C VAL A 35 7.74 4.77 -6.95
N ASP A 36 7.67 3.78 -7.82
CA ASP A 36 8.61 3.57 -8.92
C ASP A 36 7.95 3.99 -10.24
N PRO A 37 8.00 5.27 -10.63
CA PRO A 37 7.38 5.74 -11.87
C PRO A 37 8.04 5.15 -13.11
N HIS A 38 9.32 4.76 -13.03
CA HIS A 38 10.04 4.11 -14.13
C HIS A 38 9.53 2.70 -14.44
N ARG A 39 9.05 1.98 -13.42
CA ARG A 39 8.53 0.60 -13.54
C ARG A 39 7.01 0.55 -13.43
N THR A 40 6.36 1.69 -13.27
CA THR A 40 4.92 1.83 -13.05
C THR A 40 4.40 0.96 -11.90
N THR A 41 5.20 0.86 -10.83
CA THR A 41 4.92 -0.01 -9.67
C THR A 41 4.90 0.78 -8.37
N LEU A 42 4.05 0.34 -7.45
CA LEU A 42 3.94 0.83 -6.08
C LEU A 42 4.41 -0.25 -5.12
N ARG A 43 5.24 0.13 -4.15
CA ARG A 43 5.53 -0.72 -3.00
C ARG A 43 4.61 -0.32 -1.86
N LEU A 44 3.74 -1.24 -1.49
CA LEU A 44 2.72 -1.08 -0.47
C LEU A 44 3.08 -1.84 0.79
N GLU A 45 2.73 -1.29 1.94
CA GLU A 45 2.77 -1.97 3.23
C GLU A 45 1.35 -2.03 3.79
N PHE A 46 0.85 -3.23 4.07
CA PHE A 46 -0.45 -3.42 4.68
C PHE A 46 -0.37 -4.40 5.84
N SER A 47 -1.28 -4.22 6.79
CA SER A 47 -1.46 -5.16 7.89
C SER A 47 -2.78 -5.88 7.66
N GLU A 48 -2.74 -7.22 7.55
CA GLU A 48 -3.97 -8.01 7.63
C GLU A 48 -4.51 -7.81 9.06
N GLY A 49 -5.68 -7.15 9.16
CA GLY A 49 -6.27 -6.74 10.43
C GLY A 49 -6.31 -7.86 11.46
N ALA A 50 -6.06 -7.50 12.73
CA ALA A 50 -5.88 -8.37 13.90
C ALA A 50 -6.45 -9.79 13.73
N VAL A 51 -5.60 -10.73 13.29
CA VAL A 51 -5.96 -12.12 13.15
C VAL A 51 -5.99 -12.74 14.55
N HIS A 52 -7.19 -12.79 15.14
CA HIS A 52 -7.56 -13.43 16.40
C HIS A 52 -7.37 -12.62 17.70
N ARG A 53 -8.49 -12.45 18.42
CA ARG A 53 -8.54 -12.16 19.85
C ARG A 53 -8.68 -13.48 20.62
N GLU A 54 -7.62 -14.28 20.69
CA GLU A 54 -7.49 -15.32 21.71
C GLU A 54 -6.26 -14.97 22.58
N GLY A 55 -6.49 -14.67 23.85
CA GLY A 55 -5.41 -14.38 24.81
C GLY A 55 -4.88 -12.93 24.86
N GLY A 56 -5.45 -11.99 24.09
CA GLY A 56 -5.15 -10.55 24.23
C GLY A 56 -3.87 -10.05 23.55
N VAL A 57 -3.27 -10.84 22.65
CA VAL A 57 -2.11 -10.43 21.85
C VAL A 57 -2.60 -10.00 20.46
N LEU A 58 -2.48 -8.71 20.14
CA LEU A 58 -2.67 -8.21 18.78
C LEU A 58 -1.42 -8.58 17.97
N HIS A 59 -1.51 -9.61 17.14
CA HIS A 59 -0.45 -9.91 16.18
C HIS A 59 -0.79 -9.26 14.84
N GLU A 60 -0.17 -8.12 14.57
CA GLU A 60 -0.22 -7.50 13.24
C GLU A 60 0.74 -8.24 12.32
N ARG A 61 0.21 -8.94 11.32
CA ARG A 61 1.05 -9.47 10.24
C ARG A 61 1.23 -8.36 9.23
N ARG A 62 2.41 -7.74 9.26
CA ARG A 62 2.78 -6.69 8.32
C ARG A 62 3.33 -7.31 7.04
N HIS A 63 2.66 -7.04 5.94
CA HIS A 63 2.99 -7.55 4.62
C HIS A 63 3.48 -6.40 3.73
N THR A 64 4.46 -6.70 2.88
CA THR A 64 4.92 -5.79 1.82
C THR A 64 4.58 -6.41 0.48
N LEU A 65 3.95 -5.64 -0.39
CA LEU A 65 3.55 -6.08 -1.72
C LEU A 65 3.94 -5.02 -2.75
N THR A 66 4.43 -5.46 -3.90
CA THR A 66 4.66 -4.58 -5.05
C THR A 66 3.56 -4.82 -6.08
N VAL A 67 2.84 -3.77 -6.46
CA VAL A 67 1.73 -3.83 -7.42
C VAL A 67 1.89 -2.81 -8.53
N ALA A 68 1.21 -3.00 -9.65
CA ALA A 68 1.12 -1.97 -10.69
C ALA A 68 0.12 -0.86 -10.29
N PHE A 69 0.22 0.32 -10.91
CA PHE A 69 -0.70 1.44 -10.65
C PHE A 69 -2.19 1.09 -10.89
N ASP A 70 -2.49 0.21 -11.84
CA ASP A 70 -3.86 -0.17 -12.21
C ASP A 70 -4.52 -1.14 -11.22
N GLU A 71 -3.74 -1.77 -10.33
CA GLU A 71 -4.25 -2.77 -9.38
C GLU A 71 -4.84 -2.17 -8.09
N VAL A 72 -4.67 -0.86 -7.86
CA VAL A 72 -5.09 -0.17 -6.63
C VAL A 72 -5.79 1.14 -6.90
N ALA A 73 -6.70 1.51 -6.01
CA ALA A 73 -7.42 2.78 -6.05
C ALA A 73 -7.11 3.61 -4.80
N LEU A 74 -7.02 4.93 -4.98
CA LEU A 74 -6.87 5.90 -3.89
C LEU A 74 -8.20 6.05 -3.13
N VAL A 75 -8.14 6.13 -1.79
CA VAL A 75 -9.31 6.41 -0.93
C VAL A 75 -9.53 7.92 -0.79
#